data_AF-A0A2V5JR77-F1
#
_entry.id   AF-A0A2V5JR77-F1
#
_cell.length_a   1.000
_cell.length_b   1.000
_cell.length_c   1.000
_cell.angle_alpha   90.00
_cell.angle_beta   90.00
_cell.angle_gamma   90.00
#
_symmetry.space_group_name_H-M   'P 1'
#
loop_
_entity.id
_entity.type
_entity.pdbx_description
1 polymer ?
#
loop_
_entity_poly.entity_id
_entity_poly.type
_entity_poly.pdbx_seq_one_letter_code
_entity_poly.pdbx_strand_id
1 'polypeptide(L)'
;MAILIDEKKRVLVQGITGREGRARTRLMREYGTNVVAGVTPGKGGQTVLGVPIFNRPQEAVNALGKIDISVLFVPAAGVKDAAISAIEAGIKLAVLVPDRVPLWDAMEIAASAKANGATFLGPNTLGALSPGKGVVGMIGGRAQSARQWFKPGVPKGVGVISRSGGMASSTGYYLGQAGVRISTIVHIGGDAVIGIRLPDAALIFEQDPLTEAIVIFGEIGSSQEEELAQLIVDRKVTKPVIAYIGGKAAREGTRFSHAGAIIEGGRGTHAGKVKALREAGATVVDAFGELPNAVVEILKKMKGQSLMSEADKNAMWNTAITRVEPNKVAVRGYNIAELMGRVSFGAAVYLILTGELPSLAVARLMDAILVSSIDHGATPPSALAARSVASTGATLSASVAA
;
A
#
# COMPACT_ATOMS: atom_id res chain seq x y z
N MET A 1 8.30 2.68 -16.69
CA MET A 1 8.83 3.52 -15.60
C MET A 1 7.77 3.57 -14.52
N ALA A 2 8.09 3.52 -13.22
CA ALA A 2 7.02 3.70 -12.25
C ALA A 2 6.40 5.10 -12.37
N ILE A 3 5.09 5.22 -12.16
CA ILE A 3 4.40 6.51 -12.25
C ILE A 3 4.37 7.18 -10.87
N LEU A 4 4.52 8.51 -10.85
CA LEU A 4 4.54 9.38 -9.66
C LEU A 4 5.71 9.13 -8.67
N ILE A 5 5.96 7.89 -8.26
CA ILE A 5 6.97 7.51 -7.25
C ILE A 5 7.82 6.32 -7.72
N ASP A 6 9.13 6.45 -7.54
CA ASP A 6 10.15 5.40 -7.67
C ASP A 6 11.23 5.55 -6.57
N GLU A 7 12.22 4.67 -6.56
CA GLU A 7 13.30 4.62 -5.56
C GLU A 7 14.28 5.81 -5.65
N LYS A 8 14.30 6.53 -6.78
CA LYS A 8 15.22 7.66 -7.03
C LYS A 8 14.62 8.99 -6.58
N LYS A 9 13.29 9.11 -6.62
CA LYS A 9 12.55 10.32 -6.23
C LYS A 9 12.83 10.71 -4.80
N ARG A 10 13.22 11.97 -4.59
CA ARG A 10 13.50 12.53 -3.27
C ARG A 10 12.24 13.10 -2.65
N VAL A 11 11.89 12.63 -1.46
CA VAL A 11 10.62 12.95 -0.79
C VAL A 11 10.84 13.81 0.45
N LEU A 12 10.07 14.89 0.56
CA LEU A 12 9.94 15.73 1.74
C LEU A 12 8.62 15.44 2.45
N VAL A 13 8.63 15.42 3.79
CA VAL A 13 7.43 15.18 4.60
C VAL A 13 7.08 16.40 5.45
N GLN A 14 5.94 17.02 5.18
CA GLN A 14 5.39 18.10 6.01
C GLN A 14 4.52 17.51 7.13
N GLY A 15 4.69 18.01 8.35
CA GLY A 15 4.03 17.46 9.54
C GLY A 15 4.72 16.21 10.12
N ILE A 16 5.98 15.95 9.77
CA ILE A 16 6.76 14.76 10.18
C ILE A 16 6.82 14.56 11.70
N THR A 17 6.78 15.63 12.49
CA THR A 17 6.85 15.54 13.96
C THR A 17 5.54 15.14 14.62
N GLY A 18 4.41 15.23 13.88
CA GLY A 18 3.10 14.76 14.33
C GLY A 18 3.00 13.24 14.33
N ARG A 19 1.97 12.71 15.01
CA ARG A 19 1.76 11.26 15.14
C ARG A 19 1.65 10.56 13.78
N GLU A 20 0.76 11.05 12.92
CA GLU A 20 0.56 10.48 11.59
C GLU A 20 1.79 10.68 10.72
N GLY A 21 2.36 11.88 10.67
CA GLY A 21 3.58 12.17 9.90
C GLY A 21 4.74 11.26 10.27
N ARG A 22 4.98 11.03 11.56
CA ARG A 22 6.03 10.10 12.05
C ARG A 22 5.71 8.65 11.66
N ALA A 23 4.47 8.20 11.84
CA ALA A 23 4.07 6.84 11.53
C ALA A 23 4.18 6.54 10.02
N ARG A 24 3.74 7.47 9.16
CA ARG A 24 3.79 7.29 7.70
C ARG A 24 5.18 7.50 7.13
N THR A 25 5.98 8.38 7.72
CA THR A 25 7.42 8.46 7.37
C THR A 25 8.14 7.15 7.65
N ARG A 26 7.84 6.50 8.77
CA ARG A 26 8.38 5.17 9.08
C ARG A 26 7.99 4.16 8.00
N LEU A 27 6.70 4.09 7.64
CA LEU A 27 6.22 3.23 6.54
C LEU A 27 7.00 3.50 5.24
N MET A 28 7.12 4.77 4.84
CA MET A 28 7.77 5.13 3.57
C MET A 28 9.23 4.69 3.55
N ARG A 29 9.98 4.99 4.62
CA ARG A 29 11.40 4.61 4.73
C ARG A 29 11.60 3.10 4.82
N GLU A 30 10.81 2.42 5.65
CA GLU A 30 10.87 0.96 5.78
C GLU A 30 10.48 0.24 4.49
N TYR A 31 9.64 0.86 3.63
CA TYR A 31 9.28 0.32 2.32
C TYR A 31 10.38 0.53 1.26
N GLY A 32 11.21 1.57 1.41
CA GLY A 32 12.32 1.89 0.52
C GLY A 32 12.25 3.28 -0.12
N THR A 33 11.26 4.11 0.24
CA THR A 33 11.14 5.48 -0.27
C THR A 33 12.27 6.36 0.26
N ASN A 34 12.91 7.13 -0.63
CA ASN A 34 13.98 8.05 -0.30
C ASN A 34 13.46 9.35 0.34
N VAL A 35 13.12 9.27 1.64
CA VAL A 35 12.72 10.44 2.44
C VAL A 35 13.96 11.21 2.89
N VAL A 36 14.13 12.42 2.37
CA VAL A 36 15.35 13.24 2.56
C VAL A 36 15.17 14.40 3.51
N ALA A 37 13.94 14.87 3.72
CA ALA A 37 13.67 16.04 4.54
C ALA A 37 12.32 15.94 5.25
N GLY A 38 12.25 16.56 6.42
CA GLY A 38 11.03 16.81 7.16
C GLY A 38 10.78 18.31 7.29
N VAL A 39 9.53 18.73 7.36
CA VAL A 39 9.16 20.11 7.66
C VAL A 39 8.18 20.14 8.83
N THR A 40 8.50 20.95 9.83
CA THR A 40 7.54 21.37 10.87
C THR A 40 7.95 22.77 11.32
N PRO A 41 7.10 23.80 11.10
CA PRO A 41 7.37 25.15 11.57
C PRO A 41 7.70 25.20 13.07
N GLY A 42 8.76 25.94 13.42
CA GLY A 42 9.25 26.07 14.80
C GLY A 42 10.07 24.89 15.31
N LYS A 43 10.33 23.86 14.48
CA LYS A 43 11.13 22.68 14.85
C LYS A 43 12.32 22.44 13.91
N GLY A 44 12.70 23.43 13.11
CA GLY A 44 13.90 23.36 12.28
C GLY A 44 15.16 23.07 13.10
N GLY A 45 16.11 22.32 12.52
CA GLY A 45 17.35 21.88 13.18
C GLY A 45 17.21 20.58 13.97
N GLN A 46 15.98 20.07 14.18
CA GLN A 46 15.76 18.76 14.80
C GLN A 46 15.93 17.62 13.79
N THR A 47 15.94 16.39 14.30
CA THR A 47 15.91 15.16 13.49
C THR A 47 14.78 14.25 13.96
N VAL A 48 14.04 13.65 13.03
CA VAL A 48 13.03 12.60 13.33
C VAL A 48 13.30 11.41 12.44
N LEU A 49 13.43 10.22 13.06
CA LEU A 49 13.78 8.97 12.36
C LEU A 49 15.07 9.10 11.54
N GLY A 50 16.04 9.93 11.94
CA GLY A 50 17.24 10.19 11.15
C GLY A 50 17.03 11.09 9.92
N VAL A 51 15.86 11.72 9.78
CA VAL A 51 15.56 12.71 8.73
C VAL A 51 15.68 14.13 9.31
N PRO A 52 16.44 15.04 8.69
CA PRO A 52 16.59 16.42 9.17
C PRO A 52 15.27 17.20 9.00
N ILE A 53 14.98 18.08 9.95
CA ILE A 53 13.78 18.91 9.98
C ILE A 53 14.12 20.35 9.67
N PHE A 54 13.32 20.96 8.80
CA PHE A 54 13.37 22.37 8.42
C PHE A 54 12.08 23.09 8.84
N ASN A 55 12.12 24.42 8.91
CA ASN A 55 10.92 25.21 9.19
C ASN A 55 10.06 25.40 7.93
N ARG A 56 10.70 25.44 6.75
CA ARG A 56 10.03 25.65 5.46
C ARG A 56 10.56 24.71 4.38
N PRO A 57 9.73 24.32 3.37
CA PRO A 57 10.19 23.56 2.22
C PRO A 57 11.36 24.22 1.47
N GLN A 58 11.34 25.54 1.32
CA GLN A 58 12.42 26.29 0.66
C GLN A 58 13.79 26.09 1.34
N GLU A 59 13.83 26.05 2.68
CA GLU A 59 15.06 25.80 3.42
C GLU A 59 15.63 24.41 3.11
N ALA A 60 14.76 23.40 3.04
CA ALA A 60 15.14 22.04 2.69
C ALA A 60 15.67 21.95 1.26
N VAL A 61 15.01 22.61 0.30
CA VAL A 61 15.47 22.65 -1.11
C VAL A 61 16.80 23.38 -1.23
N ASN A 62 16.99 24.50 -0.53
CA ASN A 62 18.27 25.23 -0.54
C ASN A 62 19.41 24.38 0.03
N ALA A 63 19.17 23.67 1.13
CA ALA A 63 20.19 22.87 1.80
C ALA A 63 20.50 21.54 1.09
N LEU A 64 19.49 20.90 0.49
CA LEU A 64 19.59 19.53 -0.02
C LEU A 64 19.52 19.46 -1.54
N GLY A 65 19.23 20.56 -2.24
CA GLY A 65 18.98 20.60 -3.67
C GLY A 65 17.57 20.12 -4.06
N LYS A 66 17.42 19.67 -5.30
CA LYS A 66 16.12 19.29 -5.87
C LYS A 66 15.39 18.22 -5.03
N ILE A 67 14.13 18.50 -4.70
CA ILE A 67 13.19 17.56 -4.07
C ILE A 67 12.01 17.36 -5.04
N ASP A 68 11.62 16.12 -5.28
CA ASP A 68 10.62 15.79 -6.30
C ASP A 68 9.18 15.83 -5.77
N ILE A 69 8.99 15.41 -4.52
CA ILE A 69 7.66 15.19 -3.93
C ILE A 69 7.58 15.74 -2.51
N SER A 70 6.49 16.42 -2.18
CA SER A 70 6.14 16.81 -0.82
C SER A 70 4.88 16.09 -0.36
N VAL A 71 4.97 15.26 0.69
CA VAL A 71 3.83 14.56 1.28
C VAL A 71 3.37 15.29 2.54
N LEU A 72 2.09 15.62 2.60
CA LEU A 72 1.52 16.46 3.66
C LEU A 72 0.75 15.61 4.66
N PHE A 73 1.23 15.54 5.90
CA PHE A 73 0.51 14.98 7.05
C PHE A 73 0.21 16.08 8.08
N VAL A 74 -0.37 17.18 7.60
CA VAL A 74 -0.81 18.33 8.41
C VAL A 74 -2.33 18.29 8.62
N PRO A 75 -2.90 18.99 9.60
CA PRO A 75 -4.36 19.13 9.70
C PRO A 75 -4.97 19.78 8.46
N ALA A 76 -6.23 19.47 8.14
CA ALA A 76 -6.93 19.98 6.94
C ALA A 76 -6.84 21.51 6.79
N ALA A 77 -7.02 22.25 7.88
CA ALA A 77 -6.93 23.72 7.91
C ALA A 77 -5.54 24.27 7.56
N GLY A 78 -4.48 23.46 7.66
CA GLY A 78 -3.11 23.85 7.31
C GLY A 78 -2.64 23.34 5.94
N VAL A 79 -3.49 22.63 5.19
CA VAL A 79 -3.10 22.01 3.92
C VAL A 79 -2.76 23.05 2.85
N LYS A 80 -3.53 24.13 2.77
CA LYS A 80 -3.29 25.20 1.79
C LYS A 80 -1.89 25.76 1.90
N ASP A 81 -1.54 26.30 3.06
CA ASP A 81 -0.25 26.95 3.28
C ASP A 81 0.91 25.98 3.08
N ALA A 82 0.76 24.74 3.56
CA ALA A 82 1.75 23.69 3.37
C ALA A 82 1.95 23.34 1.87
N ALA A 83 0.86 23.21 1.11
CA ALA A 83 0.93 22.83 -0.30
C ALA A 83 1.51 23.96 -1.16
N ILE A 84 1.01 25.19 -0.98
CA ILE A 84 1.50 26.37 -1.70
C ILE A 84 2.99 26.59 -1.40
N SER A 85 3.40 26.50 -0.13
CA SER A 85 4.81 26.66 0.25
C SER A 85 5.73 25.60 -0.38
N ALA A 86 5.26 24.36 -0.57
CA ALA A 86 6.03 23.35 -1.30
C ALA A 86 6.11 23.64 -2.81
N ILE A 87 5.00 24.07 -3.41
CA ILE A 87 4.91 24.42 -4.83
C ILE A 87 5.85 25.59 -5.14
N GLU A 88 5.82 26.65 -4.34
CA GLU A 88 6.69 27.83 -4.46
C GLU A 88 8.17 27.48 -4.27
N ALA A 89 8.47 26.46 -3.45
CA ALA A 89 9.82 25.92 -3.31
C ALA A 89 10.30 25.10 -4.54
N GLY A 90 9.50 25.02 -5.59
CA GLY A 90 9.83 24.32 -6.85
C GLY A 90 9.54 22.82 -6.84
N ILE A 91 8.86 22.29 -5.81
CA ILE A 91 8.49 20.87 -5.74
C ILE A 91 7.30 20.61 -6.68
N LYS A 92 7.46 19.68 -7.61
CA LYS A 92 6.52 19.48 -8.73
C LYS A 92 5.31 18.60 -8.43
N LEU A 93 5.35 17.82 -7.34
CA LEU A 93 4.23 17.00 -6.89
C LEU A 93 3.98 17.17 -5.39
N ALA A 94 2.81 17.66 -5.02
CA ALA A 94 2.32 17.63 -3.63
C ALA A 94 1.33 16.47 -3.42
N VAL A 95 1.43 15.74 -2.31
CA VAL A 95 0.51 14.65 -1.95
C VAL A 95 -0.29 15.06 -0.72
N LEU A 96 -1.57 15.36 -0.90
CA LEU A 96 -2.46 15.95 0.10
C LEU A 96 -3.27 14.85 0.78
N VAL A 97 -2.69 14.26 1.82
CA VAL A 97 -3.33 13.16 2.55
C VAL A 97 -4.59 13.57 3.34
N PRO A 98 -4.69 14.78 3.94
CA PRO A 98 -5.81 15.11 4.80
C PRO A 98 -7.16 15.09 4.08
N ASP A 99 -8.17 14.59 4.78
CA ASP A 99 -9.59 14.62 4.37
C ASP A 99 -10.24 15.95 4.78
N ARG A 100 -11.33 16.32 4.09
CA ARG A 100 -12.14 17.52 4.33
C ARG A 100 -11.36 18.81 4.23
N VAL A 101 -10.50 18.92 3.22
CA VAL A 101 -9.87 20.19 2.90
C VAL A 101 -10.97 21.14 2.39
N PRO A 102 -11.04 22.39 2.88
CA PRO A 102 -12.03 23.34 2.39
C PRO A 102 -11.96 23.49 0.87
N LEU A 103 -13.13 23.57 0.22
CA LEU A 103 -13.23 23.62 -1.24
C LEU A 103 -12.40 24.79 -1.83
N TRP A 104 -12.53 25.98 -1.22
CA TRP A 104 -11.78 27.18 -1.64
C TRP A 104 -10.28 27.00 -1.49
N ASP A 105 -9.82 26.36 -0.41
CA ASP A 105 -8.41 26.06 -0.22
C ASP A 105 -7.88 25.11 -1.30
N ALA A 106 -8.64 24.06 -1.65
CA ALA A 106 -8.27 23.16 -2.74
C ALA A 106 -8.21 23.88 -4.11
N MET A 107 -9.12 24.82 -4.36
CA MET A 107 -9.10 25.65 -5.57
C MET A 107 -7.89 26.58 -5.64
N GLU A 108 -7.51 27.21 -4.52
CA GLU A 108 -6.31 28.05 -4.42
C GLU A 108 -5.03 27.23 -4.64
N ILE A 109 -4.95 26.02 -4.07
CA ILE A 109 -3.85 25.08 -4.30
C ILE A 109 -3.78 24.71 -5.79
N ALA A 110 -4.91 24.43 -6.44
CA ALA A 110 -4.96 24.10 -7.86
C ALA A 110 -4.50 25.26 -8.75
N ALA A 111 -4.91 26.50 -8.43
CA ALA A 111 -4.47 27.69 -9.13
C ALA A 111 -2.95 27.89 -8.97
N SER A 112 -2.42 27.76 -7.75
CA SER A 112 -0.98 27.85 -7.48
C SER A 112 -0.18 26.77 -8.19
N ALA A 113 -0.64 25.50 -8.17
CA ALA A 113 0.01 24.40 -8.86
C ALA A 113 0.10 24.66 -10.36
N LYS A 114 -1.00 25.12 -10.99
CA LYS A 114 -1.03 25.47 -12.41
C LYS A 114 -0.06 26.62 -12.73
N ALA A 115 -0.06 27.69 -11.94
CA ALA A 115 0.81 28.85 -12.16
C ALA A 115 2.31 28.49 -12.08
N ASN A 116 2.66 27.47 -11.29
CA ASN A 116 4.04 27.05 -11.08
C ASN A 116 4.45 25.80 -11.88
N GLY A 117 3.60 25.34 -12.81
CA GLY A 117 3.83 24.12 -13.58
C GLY A 117 4.08 22.90 -12.68
N ALA A 118 3.33 22.80 -11.60
CA ALA A 118 3.32 21.70 -10.64
C ALA A 118 1.96 20.99 -10.67
N THR A 119 1.83 19.89 -9.94
CA THR A 119 0.57 19.17 -9.77
C THR A 119 0.44 18.64 -8.34
N PHE A 120 -0.71 18.07 -8.03
CA PHE A 120 -0.97 17.49 -6.73
C PHE A 120 -1.86 16.25 -6.79
N LEU A 121 -1.71 15.36 -5.83
CA LEU A 121 -2.52 14.15 -5.64
C LEU A 121 -3.38 14.32 -4.39
N GLY A 122 -4.68 14.05 -4.49
CA GLY A 122 -5.65 14.39 -3.44
C GLY A 122 -6.30 15.76 -3.66
N PRO A 123 -6.95 16.35 -2.64
CA PRO A 123 -6.93 15.95 -1.22
C PRO A 123 -7.63 14.63 -0.90
N ASN A 124 -7.60 14.23 0.37
CA ASN A 124 -8.18 12.97 0.83
C ASN A 124 -7.60 11.76 0.10
N THR A 125 -6.28 11.75 -0.11
CA THR A 125 -5.58 10.63 -0.75
C THR A 125 -4.80 9.77 0.25
N LEU A 126 -4.67 8.48 -0.04
CA LEU A 126 -3.70 7.61 0.62
C LEU A 126 -2.33 7.68 -0.08
N GLY A 127 -2.24 8.40 -1.19
CA GLY A 127 -1.07 8.62 -2.02
C GLY A 127 -0.94 7.61 -3.16
N ALA A 128 0.30 7.22 -3.44
CA ALA A 128 0.65 6.32 -4.53
C ALA A 128 1.70 5.30 -4.08
N LEU A 129 1.65 4.10 -4.67
CA LEU A 129 2.60 3.02 -4.38
C LEU A 129 2.99 2.31 -5.67
N SER A 130 4.29 2.27 -5.94
CA SER A 130 4.89 1.47 -7.01
C SER A 130 5.59 0.28 -6.35
N PRO A 131 5.07 -0.96 -6.50
CA PRO A 131 5.57 -2.07 -5.70
C PRO A 131 7.05 -2.35 -5.93
N GLY A 132 7.79 -2.54 -4.84
CA GLY A 132 9.25 -2.74 -4.87
C GLY A 132 10.08 -1.49 -5.14
N LYS A 133 9.46 -0.31 -5.37
CA LYS A 133 10.16 0.93 -5.70
C LYS A 133 9.95 2.03 -4.67
N GLY A 134 8.69 2.27 -4.29
CA GLY A 134 8.40 3.31 -3.31
C GLY A 134 6.92 3.48 -3.03
N VAL A 135 6.64 4.10 -1.89
CA VAL A 135 5.31 4.54 -1.47
C VAL A 135 5.39 5.98 -0.98
N VAL A 136 4.44 6.80 -1.40
CA VAL A 136 4.19 8.13 -0.84
C VAL A 136 2.79 8.14 -0.27
N GLY A 137 2.64 8.55 1.00
CA GLY A 137 1.37 8.43 1.73
C GLY A 137 1.33 7.18 2.62
N MET A 138 0.26 6.38 2.52
CA MET A 138 -0.02 5.28 3.45
C MET A 138 -0.68 4.03 2.83
N ILE A 139 -0.69 3.88 1.50
CA ILE A 139 -1.18 2.67 0.84
C ILE A 139 -0.47 1.43 1.41
N GLY A 140 -1.26 0.39 1.76
CA GLY A 140 -0.77 -0.84 2.38
C GLY A 140 -0.54 -0.79 3.90
N GLY A 141 -0.71 0.37 4.53
CA GLY A 141 -0.77 0.53 6.00
C GLY A 141 0.56 0.39 6.76
N ARG A 142 1.36 -0.65 6.46
CA ARG A 142 2.73 -0.91 6.94
C ARG A 142 3.59 -1.49 5.82
N ALA A 143 4.91 -1.31 5.89
CA ALA A 143 5.81 -1.74 4.82
C ALA A 143 5.76 -3.27 4.58
N GLN A 144 5.66 -4.07 5.64
CA GLN A 144 5.56 -5.53 5.55
C GLN A 144 4.29 -5.96 4.80
N SER A 145 3.12 -5.47 5.23
CA SER A 145 1.84 -5.78 4.60
C SER A 145 1.79 -5.32 3.14
N ALA A 146 2.27 -4.12 2.85
CA ALA A 146 2.37 -3.61 1.48
C ALA A 146 3.22 -4.51 0.57
N ARG A 147 4.36 -5.02 1.05
CA ARG A 147 5.21 -5.98 0.30
C ARG A 147 4.53 -7.33 0.12
N GLN A 148 3.77 -7.77 1.12
CA GLN A 148 3.05 -9.04 1.07
C GLN A 148 1.91 -8.99 0.05
N TRP A 149 1.13 -7.92 0.06
CA TRP A 149 -0.09 -7.76 -0.74
C TRP A 149 0.19 -7.39 -2.19
N PHE A 150 1.10 -6.45 -2.44
CA PHE A 150 1.30 -5.88 -3.77
C PHE A 150 2.48 -6.55 -4.47
N LYS A 151 2.17 -7.38 -5.47
CA LYS A 151 3.17 -8.13 -6.24
C LYS A 151 3.78 -7.23 -7.33
N PRO A 152 5.11 -7.07 -7.38
CA PRO A 152 5.73 -6.15 -8.33
C PRO A 152 5.59 -6.62 -9.78
N GLY A 153 5.38 -5.65 -10.67
CA GLY A 153 5.41 -5.84 -12.12
C GLY A 153 6.79 -6.29 -12.59
N VAL A 154 6.89 -7.54 -13.07
CA VAL A 154 8.11 -8.12 -13.64
C VAL A 154 7.70 -9.11 -14.74
N PRO A 155 7.88 -8.78 -16.04
CA PRO A 155 8.37 -7.50 -16.55
C PRO A 155 7.33 -6.38 -16.47
N LYS A 156 6.04 -6.72 -16.44
CA LYS A 156 4.93 -5.75 -16.46
C LYS A 156 3.91 -6.04 -15.36
N GLY A 157 3.01 -5.10 -15.16
CA GLY A 157 1.89 -5.19 -14.22
C GLY A 157 0.68 -4.41 -14.72
N VAL A 158 -0.39 -4.44 -13.93
CA VAL A 158 -1.55 -3.58 -14.13
C VAL A 158 -1.44 -2.31 -13.29
N GLY A 159 -1.90 -1.20 -13.84
CA GLY A 159 -2.02 0.07 -13.14
C GLY A 159 -3.36 0.12 -12.41
N VAL A 160 -3.38 0.56 -11.16
CA VAL A 160 -4.61 0.67 -10.37
C VAL A 160 -4.91 2.13 -10.10
N ILE A 161 -6.10 2.60 -10.49
CA ILE A 161 -6.64 3.91 -10.13
C ILE A 161 -7.83 3.68 -9.20
N SER A 162 -7.88 4.39 -8.08
CA SER A 162 -9.04 4.36 -7.20
C SER A 162 -9.40 5.74 -6.71
N ARG A 163 -10.71 5.98 -6.55
CA ARG A 163 -11.26 7.14 -5.85
C ARG A 163 -11.40 6.95 -4.33
N SER A 164 -11.31 5.71 -3.86
CA SER A 164 -11.49 5.35 -2.46
C SER A 164 -10.21 4.77 -1.88
N GLY A 165 -9.78 5.28 -0.73
CA GLY A 165 -8.53 4.87 -0.10
C GLY A 165 -8.52 3.39 0.27
N GLY A 166 -9.57 2.93 0.96
CA GLY A 166 -9.70 1.52 1.31
C GLY A 166 -9.67 0.63 0.08
N MET A 167 -10.38 1.04 -0.98
CA MET A 167 -10.47 0.26 -2.21
C MET A 167 -9.21 0.30 -3.05
N ALA A 168 -8.36 1.33 -2.94
CA ALA A 168 -7.03 1.32 -3.53
C ALA A 168 -6.18 0.15 -3.00
N SER A 169 -6.19 -0.05 -1.67
CA SER A 169 -5.45 -1.16 -1.05
C SER A 169 -6.14 -2.51 -1.29
N SER A 170 -7.46 -2.59 -1.17
CA SER A 170 -8.21 -3.83 -1.38
C SER A 170 -8.11 -4.32 -2.83
N THR A 171 -8.18 -3.43 -3.82
CA THR A 171 -8.01 -3.79 -5.24
C THR A 171 -6.63 -4.39 -5.46
N GLY A 172 -5.57 -3.73 -4.98
CA GLY A 172 -4.21 -4.27 -5.08
C GLY A 172 -4.05 -5.62 -4.37
N TYR A 173 -4.67 -5.79 -3.21
CA TYR A 173 -4.66 -7.06 -2.47
C TYR A 173 -5.31 -8.20 -3.26
N TYR A 174 -6.55 -8.02 -3.73
CA TYR A 174 -7.27 -9.09 -4.44
C TYR A 174 -6.66 -9.40 -5.81
N LEU A 175 -6.12 -8.40 -6.51
CA LEU A 175 -5.32 -8.63 -7.72
C LEU A 175 -4.09 -9.48 -7.40
N GLY A 176 -3.34 -9.15 -6.34
CA GLY A 176 -2.20 -9.94 -5.90
C GLY A 176 -2.56 -11.38 -5.53
N GLN A 177 -3.70 -11.60 -4.87
CA GLN A 177 -4.22 -12.94 -4.56
C GLN A 177 -4.59 -13.73 -5.82
N ALA A 178 -5.12 -13.07 -6.85
CA ALA A 178 -5.40 -13.68 -8.15
C ALA A 178 -4.13 -13.94 -9.00
N GLY A 179 -2.94 -13.60 -8.49
CA GLY A 179 -1.67 -13.74 -9.20
C GLY A 179 -1.44 -12.64 -10.24
N VAL A 180 -2.09 -11.48 -10.11
CA VAL A 180 -1.87 -10.32 -10.98
C VAL A 180 -0.78 -9.43 -10.37
N ARG A 181 0.24 -9.10 -11.16
CA ARG A 181 1.29 -8.16 -10.82
C ARG A 181 0.84 -6.72 -11.04
N ILE A 182 1.38 -5.79 -10.26
CA ILE A 182 0.97 -4.38 -10.22
C ILE A 182 2.15 -3.50 -10.61
N SER A 183 1.92 -2.53 -11.49
CA SER A 183 2.91 -1.51 -11.87
C SER A 183 2.94 -0.37 -10.83
N THR A 184 1.79 0.28 -10.62
CA THR A 184 1.56 1.33 -9.62
C THR A 184 0.10 1.35 -9.19
N ILE A 185 -0.15 1.69 -7.93
CA ILE A 185 -1.47 2.00 -7.37
C ILE A 185 -1.53 3.51 -7.09
N VAL A 186 -2.58 4.18 -7.57
CA VAL A 186 -2.83 5.61 -7.32
C VAL A 186 -4.22 5.77 -6.72
N HIS A 187 -4.27 6.29 -5.49
CA HIS A 187 -5.50 6.83 -4.92
C HIS A 187 -5.60 8.31 -5.31
N ILE A 188 -6.54 8.70 -6.16
CA ILE A 188 -6.59 10.08 -6.67
C ILE A 188 -7.17 11.08 -5.66
N GLY A 189 -7.95 10.60 -4.70
CA GLY A 189 -8.64 11.40 -3.70
C GLY A 189 -10.16 11.34 -3.83
N GLY A 190 -10.85 11.50 -2.70
CA GLY A 190 -12.32 11.51 -2.61
C GLY A 190 -12.97 12.90 -2.62
N ASP A 191 -12.18 13.96 -2.53
CA ASP A 191 -12.70 15.33 -2.42
C ASP A 191 -13.21 15.87 -3.78
N ALA A 192 -13.97 16.96 -3.73
CA ALA A 192 -14.63 17.50 -4.92
C ALA A 192 -13.65 18.17 -5.91
N VAL A 193 -12.61 18.82 -5.39
CA VAL A 193 -11.53 19.43 -6.17
C VAL A 193 -10.25 18.66 -5.87
N ILE A 194 -9.76 17.93 -6.87
CA ILE A 194 -8.53 17.15 -6.81
C ILE A 194 -7.59 17.56 -7.94
N GLY A 195 -6.29 17.29 -7.78
CA GLY A 195 -5.28 17.66 -8.77
C GLY A 195 -5.23 16.67 -9.93
N ILE A 196 -4.62 15.50 -9.71
CA ILE A 196 -4.64 14.40 -10.68
C ILE A 196 -5.99 13.72 -10.63
N ARG A 197 -6.79 13.84 -11.69
CA ARG A 197 -8.08 13.17 -11.83
C ARG A 197 -7.92 11.77 -12.44
N LEU A 198 -8.98 10.97 -12.43
CA LEU A 198 -9.02 9.63 -13.02
C LEU A 198 -8.60 9.61 -14.51
N PRO A 199 -9.14 10.45 -15.41
CA PRO A 199 -8.69 10.47 -16.81
C PRO A 199 -7.21 10.89 -16.94
N ASP A 200 -6.74 11.79 -16.08
CA ASP A 200 -5.34 12.25 -16.09
C ASP A 200 -4.40 11.11 -15.65
N ALA A 201 -4.76 10.38 -14.59
CA ALA A 201 -4.04 9.19 -14.15
C ALA A 201 -4.04 8.09 -15.21
N ALA A 202 -5.13 7.90 -15.95
CA ALA A 202 -5.20 6.94 -17.04
C ALA A 202 -4.24 7.29 -18.19
N LEU A 203 -4.11 8.58 -18.53
CA LEU A 203 -3.12 9.04 -19.53
C LEU A 203 -1.67 8.84 -19.05
N ILE A 204 -1.41 9.04 -17.75
CA ILE A 204 -0.10 8.74 -17.17
C ILE A 204 0.20 7.22 -17.25
N PHE A 205 -0.80 6.37 -16.96
CA PHE A 205 -0.67 4.93 -17.10
C PHE A 205 -0.52 4.47 -18.55
N GLU A 206 -1.19 5.10 -19.50
CA GLU A 206 -1.03 4.85 -20.93
C GLU A 206 0.44 5.01 -21.36
N GLN A 207 1.11 6.06 -20.86
CA GLN A 207 2.51 6.34 -21.19
C GLN A 207 3.50 5.40 -20.48
N ASP A 208 3.09 4.67 -19.44
CA ASP A 208 4.00 3.78 -18.72
C ASP A 208 4.18 2.42 -19.43
N PRO A 209 5.38 2.10 -19.95
CA PRO A 209 5.62 0.80 -20.61
C PRO A 209 5.52 -0.42 -19.67
N LEU A 210 5.55 -0.23 -18.34
CA LEU A 210 5.36 -1.31 -17.36
C LEU A 210 3.89 -1.63 -17.10
N THR A 211 2.97 -0.78 -17.56
CA THR A 211 1.53 -0.97 -17.39
C THR A 211 0.94 -1.59 -18.65
N GLU A 212 0.33 -2.77 -18.52
CA GLU A 212 -0.35 -3.47 -19.64
C GLU A 212 -1.85 -3.18 -19.69
N ALA A 213 -2.48 -3.00 -18.54
CA ALA A 213 -3.90 -2.73 -18.39
C ALA A 213 -4.15 -1.78 -17.22
N ILE A 214 -5.27 -1.07 -17.27
CA ILE A 214 -5.68 -0.09 -16.25
C ILE A 214 -6.90 -0.65 -15.53
N VAL A 215 -6.77 -0.82 -14.22
CA VAL A 215 -7.82 -1.31 -13.32
C VAL A 215 -8.36 -0.15 -12.51
N ILE A 216 -9.68 0.00 -12.49
CA ILE A 216 -10.34 1.18 -11.94
C ILE A 216 -11.34 0.77 -10.87
N PHE A 217 -11.19 1.37 -9.69
CA PHE A 217 -12.29 1.48 -8.74
C PHE A 217 -12.85 2.91 -8.81
N GLY A 218 -13.93 3.06 -9.56
CA GLY A 218 -14.67 4.31 -9.70
C GLY A 218 -15.82 4.38 -8.68
N GLU A 219 -16.45 5.55 -8.60
CA GLU A 219 -17.60 5.79 -7.72
C GLU A 219 -18.60 6.70 -8.45
N ILE A 220 -19.84 6.75 -7.99
CA ILE A 220 -20.80 7.77 -8.47
C ILE A 220 -20.34 9.21 -8.19
N GLY A 221 -20.93 10.15 -8.92
CA GLY A 221 -20.68 11.59 -8.83
C GLY A 221 -19.47 12.05 -9.64
N SER A 222 -19.49 13.30 -10.12
CA SER A 222 -18.59 13.86 -11.15
C SER A 222 -18.60 13.10 -12.50
N SER A 223 -17.92 13.65 -13.51
CA SER A 223 -17.87 13.14 -14.89
C SER A 223 -16.60 12.36 -15.26
N GLN A 224 -15.73 12.06 -14.29
CA GLN A 224 -14.36 11.60 -14.58
C GLN A 224 -14.32 10.27 -15.34
N GLU A 225 -15.20 9.33 -15.03
CA GLU A 225 -15.30 8.04 -15.70
C GLU A 225 -15.89 8.17 -17.11
N GLU A 226 -16.85 9.08 -17.33
CA GLU A 226 -17.34 9.41 -18.68
C GLU A 226 -16.27 10.12 -19.53
N GLU A 227 -15.46 11.00 -18.92
CA GLU A 227 -14.31 11.62 -19.59
C GLU A 227 -13.26 10.57 -19.99
N LEU A 228 -12.99 9.58 -19.12
CA LEU A 228 -12.14 8.45 -19.48
C LEU A 228 -12.74 7.65 -20.64
N ALA A 229 -14.05 7.38 -20.63
CA ALA A 229 -14.71 6.68 -21.73
C ALA A 229 -14.46 7.42 -23.07
N GLN A 230 -14.54 8.75 -23.07
CA GLN A 230 -14.21 9.55 -24.24
C GLN A 230 -12.74 9.40 -24.66
N LEU A 231 -11.79 9.36 -23.72
CA LEU A 231 -10.38 9.13 -24.03
C LEU A 231 -10.12 7.76 -24.67
N ILE A 232 -10.88 6.74 -24.29
CA ILE A 232 -10.81 5.40 -24.92
C ILE A 232 -11.34 5.47 -26.36
N VAL A 233 -12.50 6.11 -26.57
CA VAL A 233 -13.09 6.31 -27.91
C VAL A 233 -12.13 7.09 -28.82
N ASP A 234 -11.53 8.16 -28.30
CA ASP A 234 -10.54 9.00 -28.98
C ASP A 234 -9.20 8.28 -29.24
N ARG A 235 -9.03 7.03 -28.80
CA ARG A 235 -7.78 6.25 -28.87
C ARG A 235 -6.59 6.92 -28.17
N LYS A 236 -6.85 7.81 -27.20
CA LYS A 236 -5.83 8.39 -26.32
C LYS A 236 -5.46 7.49 -25.16
N VAL A 237 -6.37 6.61 -24.77
CA VAL A 237 -6.11 5.47 -23.87
C VAL A 237 -6.36 4.21 -24.68
N THR A 238 -5.31 3.46 -24.97
CA THR A 238 -5.37 2.26 -25.82
C THR A 238 -5.20 0.97 -25.03
N LYS A 239 -4.63 1.06 -23.82
CA LYS A 239 -4.56 -0.08 -22.90
C LYS A 239 -5.95 -0.53 -22.46
N PRO A 240 -6.18 -1.84 -22.28
CA PRO A 240 -7.44 -2.34 -21.76
C PRO A 240 -7.79 -1.72 -20.41
N VAL A 241 -9.03 -1.26 -20.29
CA VAL A 241 -9.59 -0.71 -19.05
C VAL A 241 -10.57 -1.72 -18.46
N ILE A 242 -10.37 -2.07 -17.18
CA ILE A 242 -11.25 -2.94 -16.41
C ILE A 242 -11.71 -2.16 -15.19
N ALA A 243 -13.02 -1.99 -15.00
CA ALA A 243 -13.56 -1.09 -13.99
C ALA A 243 -14.66 -1.75 -13.15
N TYR A 244 -14.74 -1.32 -11.90
CA TYR A 244 -15.93 -1.44 -11.05
C TYR A 244 -16.38 -0.04 -10.62
N ILE A 245 -17.68 0.23 -10.67
CA ILE A 245 -18.27 1.51 -10.26
C ILE A 245 -19.06 1.30 -8.97
N GLY A 246 -18.56 1.85 -7.86
CA GLY A 246 -19.26 1.85 -6.58
C GLY A 246 -20.49 2.75 -6.56
N GLY A 247 -21.42 2.50 -5.64
CA GLY A 247 -22.58 3.37 -5.41
C GLY A 247 -23.85 3.02 -6.18
N LYS A 248 -23.97 1.80 -6.73
CA LYS A 248 -25.17 1.32 -7.45
C LYS A 248 -26.50 1.50 -6.69
N ALA A 249 -26.47 1.34 -5.37
CA ALA A 249 -27.65 1.45 -4.51
C ALA A 249 -27.97 2.89 -4.06
N ALA A 250 -27.13 3.88 -4.41
CA ALA A 250 -27.35 5.26 -4.00
C ALA A 250 -28.52 5.86 -4.77
N ARG A 251 -29.42 6.55 -4.05
CA ARG A 251 -30.54 7.26 -4.65
C ARG A 251 -30.09 8.64 -5.14
N GLU A 252 -30.81 9.20 -6.10
CA GLU A 252 -30.60 10.58 -6.54
C GLU A 252 -30.73 11.55 -5.36
N GLY A 253 -29.87 12.57 -5.31
CA GLY A 253 -29.78 13.50 -4.17
C GLY A 253 -29.04 12.97 -2.93
N THR A 254 -28.55 11.73 -2.93
CA THR A 254 -27.79 11.18 -1.79
C THR A 254 -26.29 11.44 -1.94
N ARG A 255 -25.65 12.01 -0.92
CA ARG A 255 -24.19 12.09 -0.82
C ARG A 255 -23.63 10.73 -0.40
N PHE A 256 -22.76 10.12 -1.21
CA PHE A 256 -22.21 8.79 -0.94
C PHE A 256 -20.71 8.85 -0.59
N SER A 257 -20.35 8.42 0.62
CA SER A 257 -18.97 8.26 1.16
C SER A 257 -18.07 9.51 1.18
N HIS A 258 -17.83 10.17 0.05
CA HIS A 258 -16.85 11.27 -0.10
C HIS A 258 -17.48 12.59 -0.58
N ALA A 259 -16.76 13.71 -0.46
CA ALA A 259 -17.27 15.04 -0.80
C ALA A 259 -17.53 15.25 -2.30
N GLY A 260 -16.83 14.54 -3.19
CA GLY A 260 -17.01 14.64 -4.65
C GLY A 260 -18.10 13.75 -5.26
N ALA A 261 -18.81 12.96 -4.46
CA ALA A 261 -19.83 12.01 -4.93
C ALA A 261 -21.23 12.68 -5.00
N ILE A 262 -21.34 13.75 -5.78
CA ILE A 262 -22.60 14.45 -6.05
C ILE A 262 -23.01 14.20 -7.51
N ILE A 263 -24.28 13.82 -7.70
CA ILE A 263 -24.89 13.61 -9.02
C ILE A 263 -25.62 14.91 -9.39
N GLU A 264 -25.23 15.55 -10.50
CA GLU A 264 -25.87 16.79 -10.98
C GLU A 264 -26.25 16.65 -12.46
N GLY A 265 -27.48 17.05 -12.80
CA GLY A 265 -27.94 17.15 -14.19
C GLY A 265 -27.89 15.85 -15.00
N GLY A 266 -28.08 14.69 -14.35
CA GLY A 266 -28.05 13.36 -15.00
C GLY A 266 -26.66 12.80 -15.31
N ARG A 267 -25.58 13.57 -15.12
CA ARG A 267 -24.19 13.11 -15.25
C ARG A 267 -23.66 12.61 -13.92
N GLY A 268 -22.73 11.66 -13.98
CA GLY A 268 -22.15 11.05 -12.79
C GLY A 268 -23.02 9.98 -12.11
N THR A 269 -24.14 9.58 -12.72
CA THR A 269 -24.95 8.45 -12.26
C THR A 269 -24.20 7.13 -12.45
N HIS A 270 -24.48 6.13 -11.58
CA HIS A 270 -23.91 4.80 -11.76
C HIS A 270 -24.23 4.23 -13.16
N ALA A 271 -25.50 4.31 -13.57
CA ALA A 271 -25.95 3.80 -14.87
C ALA A 271 -25.27 4.52 -16.04
N GLY A 272 -25.16 5.86 -15.99
CA GLY A 272 -24.49 6.66 -17.02
C GLY A 272 -23.02 6.29 -17.17
N LYS A 273 -22.28 6.16 -16.06
CA LYS A 273 -20.86 5.79 -16.06
C LYS A 273 -20.63 4.38 -16.61
N VAL A 274 -21.39 3.40 -16.13
CA VAL A 274 -21.29 2.01 -16.61
C VAL A 274 -21.59 1.93 -18.09
N LYS A 275 -22.64 2.61 -18.56
CA LYS A 275 -22.99 2.68 -19.98
C LYS A 275 -21.85 3.28 -20.80
N ALA A 276 -21.37 4.47 -20.44
CA ALA A 276 -20.32 5.17 -21.17
C ALA A 276 -19.04 4.33 -21.28
N LEU A 277 -18.58 3.73 -20.19
CA LEU A 277 -17.38 2.88 -20.19
C LEU A 277 -17.56 1.62 -21.03
N ARG A 278 -18.71 0.93 -20.93
CA ARG A 278 -18.98 -0.28 -21.72
C ARG A 278 -19.07 0.05 -23.22
N GLU A 279 -19.75 1.13 -23.59
CA GLU A 279 -19.84 1.59 -24.99
C GLU A 279 -18.48 2.01 -25.56
N ALA A 280 -17.59 2.54 -24.73
CA ALA A 280 -16.21 2.84 -25.11
C ALA A 280 -15.31 1.60 -25.24
N GLY A 281 -15.78 0.40 -24.84
CA GLY A 281 -15.03 -0.85 -24.93
C GLY A 281 -14.28 -1.25 -23.66
N ALA A 282 -14.51 -0.56 -22.53
CA ALA A 282 -13.99 -1.00 -21.24
C ALA A 282 -14.78 -2.20 -20.70
N THR A 283 -14.10 -3.09 -19.97
CA THR A 283 -14.75 -4.18 -19.24
C THR A 283 -15.24 -3.67 -17.89
N VAL A 284 -16.56 -3.58 -17.69
CA VAL A 284 -17.14 -3.11 -16.42
C VAL A 284 -17.84 -4.27 -15.70
N VAL A 285 -17.33 -4.65 -14.53
CA VAL A 285 -17.89 -5.74 -13.70
C VAL A 285 -19.03 -5.23 -12.82
N ASP A 286 -19.98 -6.11 -12.48
CA ASP A 286 -21.17 -5.73 -11.70
C ASP A 286 -20.92 -5.83 -10.19
N ALA A 287 -20.01 -6.71 -9.77
CA ALA A 287 -19.58 -6.83 -8.38
C ALA A 287 -18.06 -6.68 -8.22
N PHE A 288 -17.63 -6.02 -7.14
CA PHE A 288 -16.20 -5.78 -6.89
C PHE A 288 -15.38 -7.08 -6.83
N GLY A 289 -15.95 -8.17 -6.28
CA GLY A 289 -15.29 -9.48 -6.21
C GLY A 289 -15.01 -10.13 -7.56
N GLU A 290 -15.66 -9.68 -8.63
CA GLU A 290 -15.44 -10.17 -10.00
C GLU A 290 -14.24 -9.50 -10.67
N LEU A 291 -13.82 -8.34 -10.15
CA LEU A 291 -12.78 -7.51 -10.74
C LEU A 291 -11.45 -8.27 -10.97
N PRO A 292 -10.92 -9.06 -10.01
CA PRO A 292 -9.67 -9.80 -10.23
C PRO A 292 -9.78 -10.83 -11.36
N ASN A 293 -10.89 -11.57 -11.42
CA ASN A 293 -11.08 -12.59 -12.46
C ASN A 293 -11.23 -11.95 -13.85
N ALA A 294 -11.96 -10.83 -13.95
CA ALA A 294 -12.07 -10.08 -15.20
C ALA A 294 -10.70 -9.60 -15.70
N VAL A 295 -9.84 -9.11 -14.81
CA VAL A 295 -8.46 -8.72 -15.15
C VAL A 295 -7.65 -9.93 -15.64
N VAL A 296 -7.72 -11.07 -14.94
CA VAL A 296 -7.03 -12.30 -15.36
C VAL A 296 -7.47 -12.74 -16.75
N GLU A 297 -8.77 -12.74 -17.04
CA GLU A 297 -9.30 -13.15 -18.34
C GLU A 297 -8.87 -12.21 -19.47
N ILE A 298 -8.87 -10.89 -19.25
CA ILE A 298 -8.36 -9.92 -20.22
C ILE A 298 -6.87 -10.13 -20.47
N LEU A 299 -6.07 -10.29 -19.41
CA LEU A 299 -4.64 -10.53 -19.52
C LEU A 299 -4.33 -11.83 -20.29
N LYS A 300 -5.07 -12.92 -20.05
CA LYS A 300 -4.93 -14.17 -20.83
C LYS A 300 -5.24 -13.96 -22.31
N LYS A 301 -6.35 -13.28 -22.64
CA LYS A 301 -6.76 -13.02 -24.03
C LYS A 301 -5.70 -12.23 -24.81
N MET A 302 -5.07 -11.24 -24.17
CA MET A 302 -4.00 -10.45 -24.78
C MET A 302 -2.60 -11.08 -24.66
N LYS A 303 -2.46 -12.26 -24.04
CA LYS A 303 -1.18 -12.89 -23.68
C LYS A 303 -0.26 -11.95 -22.87
N GLY A 304 -0.84 -11.22 -21.93
CA GLY A 304 -0.16 -10.26 -21.08
C GLY A 304 0.87 -10.91 -20.15
N GLN A 305 1.92 -10.16 -19.83
CA GLN A 305 3.04 -10.60 -18.99
C GLN A 305 2.85 -10.27 -17.50
N SER A 306 1.72 -9.64 -17.15
CA SER A 306 1.37 -9.26 -15.79
C SER A 306 0.89 -10.42 -14.91
N LEU A 307 0.63 -11.60 -15.48
CA LEU A 307 0.23 -12.77 -14.70
C LEU A 307 1.45 -13.49 -14.13
N MET A 308 1.39 -13.81 -12.84
CA MET A 308 2.38 -14.66 -12.17
C MET A 308 2.33 -16.07 -12.74
N SER A 309 3.51 -16.67 -12.93
CA SER A 309 3.61 -18.10 -13.22
C SER A 309 3.12 -18.93 -12.03
N GLU A 310 2.78 -20.20 -12.25
CA GLU A 310 2.46 -21.11 -11.13
C GLU A 310 3.66 -21.26 -10.17
N ALA A 311 4.89 -21.21 -10.69
CA ALA A 311 6.09 -21.16 -9.87
C ALA A 311 6.13 -19.90 -8.99
N ASP A 312 5.83 -18.72 -9.55
CA ASP A 312 5.78 -17.46 -8.79
C ASP A 312 4.68 -17.47 -7.71
N LYS A 313 3.52 -18.07 -7.99
CA LYS A 313 2.43 -18.21 -7.01
C LYS A 313 2.86 -19.13 -5.85
N ASN A 314 3.55 -20.21 -6.18
CA ASN A 314 4.03 -21.20 -5.20
C ASN A 314 5.34 -20.82 -4.51
N ALA A 315 6.04 -19.77 -4.97
CA ALA A 315 7.26 -19.24 -4.37
C ALA A 315 7.03 -18.45 -3.06
N MET A 316 5.78 -18.32 -2.61
CA MET A 316 5.48 -17.95 -1.22
C MET A 316 6.04 -19.05 -0.30
N TRP A 317 6.63 -18.67 0.83
CA TRP A 317 7.27 -19.62 1.76
C TRP A 317 6.31 -20.76 2.15
N ASN A 318 6.54 -21.94 1.58
CA ASN A 318 5.82 -23.14 1.95
C ASN A 318 6.48 -23.73 3.19
N THR A 319 5.66 -24.12 4.17
CA THR A 319 6.11 -24.88 5.33
C THR A 319 5.35 -26.18 5.40
N ALA A 320 6.06 -27.28 5.62
CA ALA A 320 5.45 -28.57 5.92
C ALA A 320 5.10 -28.70 7.42
N ILE A 321 5.51 -27.73 8.25
CA ILE A 321 5.47 -27.83 9.71
C ILE A 321 4.11 -27.40 10.28
N THR A 322 3.54 -26.29 9.83
CA THR A 322 2.31 -25.73 10.42
C THR A 322 1.34 -25.29 9.36
N ARG A 323 0.06 -25.57 9.59
CA ARG A 323 -1.07 -25.09 8.78
C ARG A 323 -2.10 -24.44 9.70
N VAL A 324 -2.51 -23.22 9.38
CA VAL A 324 -3.50 -22.46 10.14
C VAL A 324 -4.70 -22.19 9.25
N GLU A 325 -5.86 -22.65 9.69
CA GLU A 325 -7.16 -22.45 9.07
C GLU A 325 -8.13 -21.89 10.14
N PRO A 326 -9.24 -21.24 9.76
CA PRO A 326 -10.23 -20.79 10.73
C PRO A 326 -10.67 -21.93 11.66
N ASN A 327 -10.53 -21.72 12.97
CA ASN A 327 -10.83 -22.71 14.03
C ASN A 327 -9.99 -24.00 14.00
N LYS A 328 -8.89 -24.05 13.24
CA LYS A 328 -8.03 -25.23 13.14
C LYS A 328 -6.57 -24.85 13.01
N VAL A 329 -5.76 -25.30 13.96
CA VAL A 329 -4.29 -25.22 13.89
C VAL A 329 -3.77 -26.64 13.79
N ALA A 330 -3.00 -26.93 12.74
CA ALA A 330 -2.37 -28.23 12.54
C ALA A 330 -0.85 -28.11 12.54
N VAL A 331 -0.19 -29.08 13.17
CA VAL A 331 1.26 -29.26 13.15
C VAL A 331 1.55 -30.58 12.47
N ARG A 332 2.31 -30.56 11.37
CA ARG A 332 2.64 -31.74 10.55
C ARG A 332 1.40 -32.59 10.16
N GLY A 333 0.28 -31.91 9.92
CA GLY A 333 -1.01 -32.54 9.58
C GLY A 333 -1.89 -32.94 10.77
N TYR A 334 -1.35 -32.97 12.00
CA TYR A 334 -2.11 -33.29 13.22
C TYR A 334 -2.77 -32.04 13.80
N ASN A 335 -4.05 -32.12 14.14
CA ASN A 335 -4.75 -31.02 14.81
C ASN A 335 -4.19 -30.82 16.22
N ILE A 336 -3.80 -29.58 16.56
CA ILE A 336 -3.18 -29.28 17.85
C ILE A 336 -4.11 -29.65 19.02
N ALA A 337 -5.42 -29.48 18.85
CA ALA A 337 -6.41 -29.81 19.86
C ALA A 337 -6.45 -31.32 20.18
N GLU A 338 -6.09 -32.18 19.22
CA GLU A 338 -6.01 -33.63 19.41
C GLU A 338 -4.70 -34.05 20.07
N LEU A 339 -3.64 -33.24 19.96
CA LEU A 339 -2.36 -33.50 20.60
C LEU A 339 -2.37 -33.06 22.08
N MET A 340 -3.13 -32.02 22.41
CA MET A 340 -3.23 -31.47 23.76
C MET A 340 -3.66 -32.55 24.77
N GLY A 341 -2.84 -32.74 25.81
CA GLY A 341 -3.09 -33.72 26.87
C GLY A 341 -2.82 -35.18 26.48
N ARG A 342 -2.46 -35.46 25.22
CA ARG A 342 -2.13 -36.81 24.74
C ARG A 342 -0.67 -37.02 24.40
N VAL A 343 0.02 -35.96 23.96
CA VAL A 343 1.41 -36.00 23.52
C VAL A 343 2.28 -35.20 24.50
N SER A 344 3.39 -35.78 24.94
CA SER A 344 4.36 -35.09 25.79
C SER A 344 5.11 -34.01 25.03
N PHE A 345 5.77 -33.08 25.74
CA PHE A 345 6.54 -32.02 25.09
C PHE A 345 7.66 -32.59 24.22
N GLY A 346 8.42 -33.60 24.68
CA GLY A 346 9.45 -34.25 23.88
C GLY A 346 8.89 -34.96 22.65
N ALA A 347 7.71 -35.58 22.77
CA ALA A 347 7.04 -36.19 21.62
C ALA A 347 6.52 -35.17 20.60
N ALA A 348 6.07 -34.00 21.06
CA ALA A 348 5.67 -32.90 20.18
C ALA A 348 6.87 -32.29 19.46
N VAL A 349 8.01 -32.12 20.14
CA VAL A 349 9.28 -31.71 19.52
C VAL A 349 9.71 -32.71 18.45
N TYR A 350 9.65 -34.01 18.75
CA TYR A 350 9.95 -35.06 17.77
C TYR A 350 9.03 -34.93 16.55
N LEU A 351 7.71 -34.83 16.75
CA LEU A 351 6.75 -34.64 15.66
C LEU A 351 7.10 -33.43 14.79
N ILE A 352 7.38 -32.27 15.38
CA ILE A 352 7.74 -31.05 14.63
C ILE A 352 8.96 -31.28 13.75
N LEU A 353 9.99 -31.93 14.29
CA LEU A 353 11.26 -32.16 13.62
C LEU A 353 11.16 -33.24 12.53
N THR A 354 10.50 -34.37 12.80
CA THR A 354 10.50 -35.55 11.91
C THR A 354 9.28 -35.64 11.00
N GLY A 355 8.16 -35.05 11.41
CA GLY A 355 6.88 -35.14 10.70
C GLY A 355 5.98 -36.29 11.13
N GLU A 356 6.44 -37.16 12.03
CA GLU A 356 5.68 -38.32 12.50
C GLU A 356 5.67 -38.38 14.04
N LEU A 357 4.61 -38.94 14.62
CA LEU A 357 4.56 -39.16 16.07
C LEU A 357 5.56 -40.27 16.46
N PRO A 358 6.32 -40.08 17.55
CA PRO A 358 7.27 -41.10 18.01
C PRO A 358 6.56 -42.30 18.62
N SER A 359 7.25 -43.44 18.66
CA SER A 359 6.85 -44.56 19.51
C SER A 359 6.93 -44.18 21.00
N LEU A 360 6.23 -44.91 21.87
CA LEU A 360 6.26 -44.65 23.32
C LEU A 360 7.68 -44.69 23.92
N ALA A 361 8.54 -45.59 23.43
CA ALA A 361 9.93 -45.67 23.88
C ALA A 361 10.73 -44.43 23.46
N VAL A 362 10.55 -43.97 22.22
CA VAL A 362 11.20 -42.77 21.70
C VAL A 362 10.69 -41.51 22.41
N ALA A 363 9.40 -41.40 22.66
CA ALA A 363 8.81 -40.30 23.42
C ALA A 363 9.43 -40.19 24.83
N ARG A 364 9.52 -41.31 25.55
CA ARG A 364 10.15 -41.36 26.89
C ARG A 364 11.61 -40.97 26.85
N LEU A 365 12.35 -41.43 25.83
CA LEU A 365 13.75 -41.07 25.66
C LEU A 365 13.91 -39.57 25.36
N MET A 366 13.08 -39.01 24.49
CA MET A 366 13.08 -37.57 24.19
C MET A 366 12.83 -36.74 25.45
N ASP A 367 11.84 -37.12 26.26
CA ASP A 367 11.57 -36.43 27.52
C ASP A 367 12.76 -36.55 28.49
N ALA A 368 13.39 -37.74 28.61
CA ALA A 368 14.58 -37.93 29.44
C ALA A 368 15.79 -37.08 28.96
N ILE A 369 16.00 -36.98 27.65
CA ILE A 369 17.05 -36.12 27.06
C ILE A 369 16.77 -34.66 27.41
N LEU A 370 15.54 -34.18 27.21
CA LEU A 370 15.19 -32.79 27.49
C LEU A 370 15.32 -32.46 28.99
N VAL A 371 14.86 -33.35 29.87
CA VAL A 371 14.96 -33.16 31.33
C VAL A 371 16.40 -33.19 31.82
N SER A 372 17.22 -34.12 31.32
CA SER A 372 18.65 -34.18 31.70
C SER A 372 19.47 -33.00 31.15
N SER A 373 18.97 -32.31 30.12
CA SER A 373 19.63 -31.17 29.48
C SER A 373 19.19 -29.81 30.01
N ILE A 374 18.39 -29.75 31.08
CA ILE A 374 17.85 -28.48 31.61
C ILE A 374 18.97 -27.52 32.01
N ASP A 375 20.03 -28.03 32.64
CA ASP A 375 21.20 -27.24 33.02
C ASP A 375 22.41 -28.15 33.30
N HIS A 376 23.62 -27.60 33.14
CA HIS A 376 24.88 -28.24 33.54
C HIS A 376 25.72 -27.29 34.43
N GLY A 377 25.06 -26.36 35.12
CA GLY A 377 25.65 -25.43 36.07
C GLY A 377 26.00 -24.07 35.46
N ALA A 378 26.62 -23.21 36.24
CA ALA A 378 26.77 -21.79 35.91
C ALA A 378 28.09 -21.40 35.22
N THR A 379 28.95 -22.39 34.97
CA THR A 379 30.29 -22.25 34.37
C THR A 379 30.38 -22.58 32.87
N PRO A 380 29.46 -23.33 32.24
CA PRO A 380 29.45 -23.47 30.79
C PRO A 380 29.40 -22.11 30.08
N PRO A 381 30.07 -21.97 28.92
CA PRO A 381 30.15 -20.69 28.22
C PRO A 381 28.80 -20.02 27.93
N SER A 382 27.78 -20.80 27.54
CA SER A 382 26.42 -20.30 27.29
C SER A 382 25.76 -19.74 28.55
N ALA A 383 25.90 -20.45 29.69
CA ALA A 383 25.38 -19.97 30.96
C ALA A 383 26.10 -18.70 31.43
N LEU A 384 27.42 -18.59 31.23
CA LEU A 384 28.19 -17.39 31.55
C LEU A 384 27.82 -16.20 30.67
N ALA A 385 27.62 -16.40 29.36
CA ALA A 385 27.21 -15.36 28.43
C ALA A 385 25.84 -14.80 28.81
N ALA A 386 24.86 -15.68 28.98
CA ALA A 386 23.51 -15.30 29.39
C ALA A 386 23.48 -14.55 30.72
N ARG A 387 24.24 -15.00 31.72
CA ARG A 387 24.36 -14.33 33.03
C ARG A 387 25.03 -12.97 32.92
N SER A 388 26.08 -12.85 32.10
CA SER A 388 26.80 -11.59 31.91
C SER A 388 25.88 -10.54 31.30
N VAL A 389 25.13 -10.92 30.25
CA VAL A 389 24.15 -10.03 29.60
C VAL A 389 22.99 -9.70 30.54
N ALA A 390 22.48 -10.67 31.29
CA ALA A 390 21.44 -10.41 32.29
C ALA A 390 21.91 -9.39 33.36
N SER A 391 23.17 -9.47 33.78
CA SER A 391 23.73 -8.57 34.80
C SER A 391 23.80 -7.10 34.37
N THR A 392 23.71 -6.80 33.07
CA THR A 392 23.67 -5.42 32.57
C THR A 392 22.27 -4.81 32.62
N GLY A 393 21.26 -5.54 33.11
CA GLY A 393 19.86 -5.15 33.04
C GLY A 393 19.19 -5.42 31.68
N ALA A 394 19.80 -6.27 30.84
CA ALA A 394 19.20 -6.66 29.57
C ALA A 394 17.92 -7.48 29.79
N THR A 395 17.05 -7.53 28.78
CA THR A 395 15.82 -8.32 28.85
C THR A 395 16.12 -9.82 28.92
N LEU A 396 15.18 -10.61 29.44
CA LEU A 396 15.29 -12.07 29.48
C LEU A 396 15.57 -12.66 28.09
N SER A 397 14.88 -12.19 27.06
CA SER A 397 15.09 -12.64 25.68
C SER A 397 16.49 -12.35 25.15
N ALA A 398 17.04 -11.17 25.44
CA ALA A 398 18.39 -10.80 25.05
C ALA A 398 19.44 -11.62 25.83
N SER A 399 19.15 -11.94 27.08
CA SER A 399 20.03 -12.74 27.94
C SER A 399 20.04 -14.21 27.51
N VAL A 400 18.89 -14.81 27.18
CA VAL A 400 18.82 -16.21 26.72
C VAL A 400 19.45 -16.39 25.33
N ALA A 401 19.42 -15.35 24.49
CA ALA A 401 20.00 -15.40 23.15
C ALA A 401 21.52 -15.20 23.11
N ALA A 402 22.10 -14.68 24.19
CA ALA A 402 23.54 -14.46 24.35
C ALA A 402 24.24 -15.71 24.87
#